data_AF-A0A922XPX5-F1
#
_entry.id   AF-A0A922XPX5-F1
#
_cell.length_a   1.000
_cell.length_b   1.000
_cell.length_c   1.000
_cell.angle_alpha   90.00
_cell.angle_beta   90.00
_cell.angle_gamma   90.00
#
_symmetry.space_group_name_H-M   'P 1'
#
loop_
_entity.id
_entity.type
_entity.pdbx_description
1 polymer ?
#
loop_
_entity_poly.entity_id
_entity_poly.type
_entity_poly.pdbx_seq_one_letter_code
_entity_poly.pdbx_strand_id
1 'polypeptide(L)'
;MFSREQASGLREEFWTTFGKYMSPVYSSEGMKISWINYHTGVKDVYFRMKAEKKTAVISISIEHRDAGIQELYFEQFLELKQLLHAAL
;
A
#
# COMPACT_ATOMS: atom_id res chain seq x y z
N MET A 1 -14.41 20.03 15.94
CA MET A 1 -13.51 18.85 15.96
C MET A 1 -14.39 17.61 16.11
N PHE A 2 -14.18 16.55 15.32
CA PHE A 2 -14.86 15.28 15.54
C PHE A 2 -14.39 14.64 16.86
N SER A 3 -15.28 13.93 17.55
CA SER A 3 -14.89 13.07 18.66
C SER A 3 -13.98 11.93 18.16
N ARG A 4 -13.23 11.27 19.06
CA ARG A 4 -12.39 10.12 18.71
C ARG A 4 -13.19 9.01 18.02
N GLU A 5 -14.42 8.78 18.48
CA GLU A 5 -15.35 7.80 17.93
C GLU A 5 -15.81 8.17 16.52
N GLN A 6 -16.25 9.42 16.31
CA GLN A 6 -16.67 9.92 15.00
C GLN A 6 -15.53 9.84 13.96
N ALA A 7 -14.31 10.19 14.37
CA ALA A 7 -13.15 10.08 13.50
C ALA A 7 -12.79 8.63 13.17
N SER A 8 -13.08 7.68 14.07
CA SER A 8 -12.89 6.25 13.81
C SER A 8 -13.93 5.70 12.85
N GLY A 9 -15.21 6.03 13.07
CA GLY A 9 -16.30 5.62 12.18
C GLY A 9 -16.09 6.11 10.74
N LEU A 10 -15.65 7.37 10.57
CA LEU A 10 -15.35 7.91 9.25
C LEU A 10 -14.22 7.16 8.53
N ARG A 11 -13.19 6.71 9.26
CA ARG A 11 -12.11 5.90 8.67
C ARG A 11 -12.62 4.53 8.24
N GLU A 12 -13.41 3.88 9.09
CA GLU A 12 -14.00 2.57 8.79
C GLU A 12 -14.92 2.63 7.56
N GLU A 13 -15.78 3.64 7.50
CA GLU A 13 -16.67 3.89 6.36
C GLU A 13 -15.88 4.14 5.08
N PHE A 14 -14.81 4.95 5.15
CA PHE A 14 -13.93 5.21 4.03
C PHE A 14 -13.30 3.91 3.49
N TRP A 15 -12.67 3.11 4.35
CA TRP A 15 -12.01 1.86 3.93
C TRP A 15 -12.99 0.82 3.40
N THR A 16 -14.19 0.74 3.99
CA THR A 16 -15.26 -0.16 3.53
C THR A 16 -15.76 0.25 2.15
N THR A 17 -16.01 1.53 1.95
CA THR A 17 -16.49 2.07 0.67
C THR A 17 -15.42 1.94 -0.41
N PHE A 18 -14.18 2.26 -0.09
CA PHE A 18 -13.03 2.11 -0.98
C PHE A 18 -12.83 0.65 -1.41
N GLY A 19 -12.89 -0.29 -0.47
CA GLY A 19 -12.76 -1.72 -0.79
C GLY A 19 -13.83 -2.21 -1.76
N LYS A 20 -15.09 -1.79 -1.57
CA LYS A 20 -16.18 -2.09 -2.50
C LYS A 20 -15.96 -1.46 -3.88
N TYR A 21 -15.54 -0.19 -3.90
CA TYR A 21 -15.29 0.56 -5.13
C TYR A 21 -14.16 -0.04 -5.97
N MET A 22 -13.10 -0.54 -5.32
CA MET A 22 -11.93 -1.12 -5.97
C MET A 22 -12.07 -2.62 -6.27
N SER A 23 -13.16 -3.27 -5.81
CA SER A 23 -13.42 -4.69 -6.08
C SER A 23 -13.41 -5.12 -7.56
N PRO A 24 -13.80 -4.29 -8.56
CA PRO A 24 -13.73 -4.70 -9.96
C PRO A 24 -12.34 -4.47 -10.59
N VAL A 25 -11.40 -3.85 -9.88
CA VAL A 25 -10.04 -3.62 -10.37
C VAL A 25 -9.16 -4.81 -9.97
N TYR A 26 -8.73 -5.57 -10.96
CA TYR A 26 -7.89 -6.75 -10.80
C TYR A 26 -6.39 -6.37 -10.77
N SER A 27 -5.54 -7.28 -10.29
CA SER A 27 -4.09 -7.14 -10.48
C SER A 27 -3.70 -7.22 -11.95
N SER A 28 -2.44 -6.89 -12.25
CA SER A 28 -1.82 -7.13 -13.56
C SER A 28 -1.92 -8.59 -14.03
N GLU A 29 -2.03 -9.54 -13.10
CA GLU A 29 -2.17 -10.97 -13.36
C GLU A 29 -3.65 -11.43 -13.43
N GLY A 30 -4.61 -10.51 -13.37
CA GLY A 30 -6.04 -10.82 -13.48
C GLY A 30 -6.66 -11.41 -12.21
N MET A 31 -5.97 -11.36 -11.06
CA MET A 31 -6.49 -11.86 -9.79
C MET A 31 -7.23 -10.77 -9.01
N LYS A 32 -8.24 -11.17 -8.22
CA LYS A 32 -8.87 -10.26 -7.27
C LYS A 32 -7.86 -9.91 -6.20
N ILE A 33 -7.70 -8.61 -5.93
CA ILE A 33 -6.74 -8.12 -4.95
C ILE A 33 -7.39 -7.33 -3.84
N SER A 34 -6.88 -7.53 -2.63
CA SER A 34 -7.12 -6.60 -1.54
C SER A 34 -6.20 -5.41 -1.72
N TRP A 35 -6.72 -4.30 -2.24
CA TRP A 35 -5.95 -3.06 -2.39
C TRP A 35 -5.43 -2.49 -1.07
N ILE A 36 -6.08 -2.85 0.04
CA ILE A 36 -5.66 -2.49 1.40
C ILE A 36 -4.46 -3.36 1.85
N ASN A 37 -4.48 -4.65 1.49
CA ASN A 37 -3.46 -5.63 1.85
C ASN A 37 -2.88 -6.27 0.57
N TYR A 38 -2.28 -5.46 -0.29
CA TYR A 38 -1.79 -5.94 -1.57
C TYR A 38 -0.57 -6.84 -1.35
N HIS A 39 -0.68 -8.09 -1.81
CA HIS A 39 0.41 -9.06 -1.70
C HIS A 39 1.38 -8.87 -2.86
N THR A 40 2.62 -8.48 -2.56
CA THR A 40 3.69 -8.28 -3.54
C THR A 40 4.33 -9.61 -4.00
N GLY A 41 4.08 -10.71 -3.29
CA GLY A 41 4.83 -11.97 -3.45
C GLY A 41 6.24 -11.93 -2.83
N VAL A 42 6.71 -10.77 -2.39
CA VAL A 42 8.02 -10.59 -1.77
C VAL A 42 7.85 -10.48 -0.25
N LYS A 43 8.51 -11.36 0.49
CA LYS A 43 8.43 -11.39 1.95
C LYS A 43 8.91 -10.06 2.54
N ASP A 44 8.17 -9.56 3.51
CA ASP A 44 8.48 -8.33 4.25
C ASP A 44 8.50 -7.05 3.38
N VAL A 45 7.93 -7.10 2.18
CA VAL A 45 7.73 -5.95 1.28
C VAL A 45 6.24 -5.81 0.96
N TYR A 46 5.67 -4.64 1.22
CA TYR A 46 4.23 -4.42 1.11
C TYR A 46 3.92 -3.15 0.32
N PHE A 47 2.87 -3.18 -0.52
CA PHE A 47 2.24 -1.95 -0.99
C PHE A 47 1.25 -1.48 0.08
N ARG A 48 1.50 -0.31 0.64
CA ARG A 48 0.63 0.29 1.66
C ARG A 48 0.01 1.56 1.15
N MET A 49 -1.30 1.68 1.35
CA MET A 49 -2.00 2.94 1.18
C MET A 49 -2.22 3.57 2.55
N LYS A 50 -1.80 4.82 2.70
CA LYS A 50 -2.04 5.65 3.86
C LYS A 50 -2.89 6.84 3.45
N ALA A 51 -4.17 6.81 3.83
CA ALA A 51 -5.10 7.92 3.63
C ALA A 51 -5.27 8.67 4.96
N GLU A 52 -4.81 9.91 4.99
CA GLU A 52 -5.05 10.87 6.07
C GLU A 52 -6.05 11.95 5.63
N LYS A 53 -6.39 12.88 6.54
CA LYS A 53 -7.43 13.90 6.30
C LYS A 53 -7.20 14.79 5.08
N LYS A 54 -5.95 14.99 4.66
CA LYS A 54 -5.56 15.91 3.58
C LYS A 54 -4.68 15.29 2.51
N THR A 55 -4.15 14.10 2.77
CA THR A 55 -3.14 13.46 1.93
C THR A 55 -3.47 11.98 1.82
N ALA A 56 -3.24 11.43 0.64
CA ALA A 56 -3.21 10.00 0.43
C ALA A 56 -1.86 9.66 -0.19
N VAL A 57 -1.20 8.64 0.34
CA VAL A 57 0.10 8.16 -0.13
C VAL A 57 0.00 6.67 -0.37
N ILE A 58 0.50 6.23 -1.51
CA ILE A 58 0.78 4.81 -1.78
C ILE A 58 2.29 4.66 -1.75
N SER A 59 2.79 3.72 -0.96
CA SER A 59 4.21 3.48 -0.77
C SER A 59 4.53 2.00 -0.75
N ILE A 60 5.75 1.67 -1.18
CA ILE A 60 6.36 0.36 -0.91
C ILE A 60 7.00 0.44 0.47
N SER A 61 6.57 -0.42 1.39
CA SER A 61 7.08 -0.52 2.77
C SER A 61 7.94 -1.77 2.89
N ILE A 62 9.17 -1.62 3.37
CA ILE A 62 10.09 -2.71 3.67
C ILE A 62 10.10 -2.88 5.20
N GLU A 63 9.56 -3.99 5.70
CA GLU A 63 9.31 -4.22 7.14
C GLU A 63 10.06 -5.43 7.67
N HIS A 64 11.21 -5.75 7.07
CA HIS A 64 12.05 -6.83 7.54
C HIS A 64 12.59 -6.50 8.96
N ARG A 65 12.72 -7.51 9.84
CA ARG A 65 13.17 -7.26 11.23
C ARG A 65 14.61 -6.72 11.33
N ASP A 66 15.46 -7.15 10.40
CA ASP A 66 16.86 -6.74 10.30
C ASP A 66 17.01 -5.50 9.42
N ALA A 67 17.65 -4.44 9.96
CA ALA A 67 17.84 -3.16 9.28
C ALA A 67 18.83 -3.23 8.10
N GLY A 68 19.85 -4.08 8.15
CA GLY A 68 20.78 -4.27 7.04
C GLY A 68 20.10 -4.90 5.83
N ILE A 69 19.13 -5.79 6.07
CA ILE A 69 18.29 -6.34 5.00
C ILE A 69 17.32 -5.29 4.46
N GLN A 70 16.79 -4.40 5.32
CA GLN A 70 15.96 -3.28 4.85
C GLN A 70 16.76 -2.37 3.90
N GLU A 71 17.98 -2.01 4.28
CA GLU A 71 18.88 -1.18 3.47
C GLU A 71 19.25 -1.87 2.15
N LEU A 72 19.59 -3.16 2.19
CA LEU A 72 19.88 -3.95 0.98
C LEU A 72 18.70 -3.94 -0.01
N TYR A 73 17.48 -4.16 0.48
CA TYR A 73 16.30 -4.08 -0.39
C TYR A 73 16.11 -2.66 -0.91
N PHE A 74 16.24 -1.65 -0.08
CA PHE A 74 16.07 -0.27 -0.52
C PHE A 74 17.03 0.10 -1.66
N GLU A 75 18.31 -0.27 -1.55
CA GLU A 75 19.30 -0.06 -2.62
C GLU A 75 18.90 -0.79 -3.92
N GLN A 76 18.43 -2.04 -3.84
CA GLN A 76 17.92 -2.75 -5.02
C GLN A 76 16.73 -2.04 -5.67
N PHE A 77 15.80 -1.49 -4.88
CA PHE A 77 14.69 -0.69 -5.39
C PHE A 77 15.15 0.60 -6.07
N LEU A 78 16.22 1.23 -5.56
CA LEU A 78 16.82 2.41 -6.18
C LEU A 78 17.48 2.07 -7.52
N GLU A 79 18.22 0.97 -7.61
CA GLU A 79 18.81 0.48 -8.86
C GLU A 79 17.73 0.17 -9.90
N LEU A 80 16.64 -0.46 -9.48
CA LEU A 80 15.51 -0.83 -10.34
C LEU A 80 14.51 0.32 -10.60
N LYS A 81 14.75 1.51 -10.05
CA LYS A 81 13.82 2.64 -10.14
C LYS A 81 13.44 2.97 -11.58
N GLN A 82 14.38 2.92 -12.51
CA GLN A 82 14.11 3.21 -13.92
C GLN A 82 13.15 2.19 -14.55
N LEU A 83 13.32 0.90 -14.22
CA LEU A 83 12.44 -0.17 -14.68
C LEU A 83 11.02 0.00 -14.13
N LEU A 84 10.89 0.34 -12.84
CA LEU A 84 9.60 0.60 -12.20
C LEU A 84 8.88 1.80 -12.82
N HIS A 85 9.62 2.84 -13.19
CA HIS A 85 9.06 4.03 -13.84
C HIS A 85 8.68 3.78 -15.30
N ALA A 86 9.38 2.89 -16.00
CA ALA A 86 9.12 2.58 -17.41
C ALA A 86 7.88 1.69 -17.63
N ALA A 87 7.38 1.03 -16.57
CA ALA A 87 6.20 0.18 -16.61
C ALA A 87 4.86 0.93 -16.37
N LEU A 88 4.91 2.27 -16.23
CA LEU A 88 3.77 3.18 -16.13
C LEU A 88 3.37 3.72 -17.50
#